data_AF-A0A367QX65-F1
#
_entry.id   AF-A0A367QX65-F1
#
_cell.length_a   1.000
_cell.length_b   1.000
_cell.length_c   1.000
_cell.angle_alpha   90.00
_cell.angle_beta   90.00
_cell.angle_gamma   90.00
#
_symmetry.space_group_name_H-M   'P 1'
#
loop_
_entity.id
_entity.type
_entity.pdbx_description
1 polymer ?
#
loop_
_entity_poly.entity_id
_entity_poly.type
_entity_poly.pdbx_seq_one_letter_code
_entity_poly.pdbx_strand_id
1 'polypeptide(L)'
;MLELSATAGEIDLKYMDESGFCAWSEPSYSYYFRGQQKRLEQSKRRGRRLSIIGFLQPLISFVYGLVIGGVSRKSYIQMMEIEALEAQKSGRVRVIVQDNGPIHRCKEIQQLWSKWEDMGLYIFFLPKYCSEMNPIELEWQHLKKDELASKTFEDELDLAYAVINGVQTRGEKGNYSTQRVKFNSNSSA
;
A
#
# COMPACT_ATOMS: atom_id res chain seq x y z
N MET A 1 -4.89 -22.84 -1.10
CA MET A 1 -6.09 -23.02 -0.24
C MET A 1 -6.80 -21.69 -0.06
N LEU A 2 -6.17 -20.66 0.52
CA LEU A 2 -6.79 -19.34 0.72
C LEU A 2 -7.29 -18.69 -0.59
N GLU A 3 -6.50 -18.70 -1.65
CA GLU A 3 -6.90 -18.15 -2.96
C GLU A 3 -8.11 -18.87 -3.57
N LEU A 4 -8.22 -20.19 -3.35
CA LEU A 4 -9.37 -20.98 -3.81
C LEU A 4 -10.62 -20.62 -3.02
N SER A 5 -10.53 -20.51 -1.68
CA SER A 5 -11.64 -20.06 -0.83
C SER A 5 -12.07 -18.62 -1.16
N ALA A 6 -11.12 -17.74 -1.47
CA ALA A 6 -11.42 -16.38 -1.91
C ALA A 6 -12.14 -16.37 -3.28
N THR A 7 -11.70 -17.21 -4.21
CA THR A 7 -12.33 -17.38 -5.52
C THR A 7 -13.74 -17.98 -5.41
N ALA A 8 -13.95 -18.89 -4.45
CA ALA A 8 -15.25 -19.45 -4.12
C ALA A 8 -16.16 -18.45 -3.37
N GLY A 9 -15.64 -17.29 -2.95
CA GLY A 9 -16.38 -16.26 -2.23
C GLY A 9 -16.62 -16.59 -0.75
N GLU A 10 -15.88 -17.56 -0.19
CA GLU A 10 -15.97 -17.98 1.20
C GLU A 10 -15.29 -16.98 2.15
N ILE A 11 -14.22 -16.33 1.67
CA ILE A 11 -13.42 -15.38 2.44
C ILE A 11 -13.09 -14.13 1.63
N ASP A 12 -12.88 -13.01 2.32
CA ASP A 12 -12.22 -11.83 1.75
C ASP A 12 -10.71 -11.97 1.94
N LEU A 13 -9.97 -12.28 0.87
CA LEU A 13 -8.50 -12.35 0.90
C LEU A 13 -7.89 -11.01 0.47
N LYS A 14 -7.21 -10.35 1.39
CA LYS A 14 -6.51 -9.09 1.13
C LYS A 14 -5.01 -9.25 1.36
N TYR A 15 -4.23 -8.52 0.60
CA TYR A 15 -2.77 -8.52 0.64
C TYR A 15 -2.29 -7.16 1.13
N MET A 16 -1.54 -7.16 2.23
CA MET A 16 -0.99 -5.96 2.84
C MET A 16 0.50 -5.84 2.55
N ASP A 17 0.91 -4.63 2.22
CA ASP A 17 2.31 -4.25 2.19
C ASP A 17 2.47 -2.72 2.29
N GLU A 18 3.70 -2.29 2.54
CA GLU A 18 4.09 -0.89 2.52
C GLU A 18 5.10 -0.58 1.40
N SER A 19 4.86 0.54 0.71
CA SER A 19 5.84 1.08 -0.23
C SER A 19 6.15 2.52 0.09
N GLY A 20 7.20 3.06 -0.53
CA GLY A 20 7.42 4.50 -0.48
C GLY A 20 7.96 5.08 -1.75
N PHE A 21 7.74 6.38 -1.84
CA PHE A 21 7.95 7.22 -3.01
C PHE A 21 8.81 8.42 -2.62
N CYS A 22 9.63 8.86 -3.55
CA CYS A 22 10.49 10.03 -3.41
C CYS A 22 10.05 11.11 -4.39
N ALA A 23 10.32 12.37 -4.06
CA ALA A 23 10.07 13.49 -4.96
C ALA A 23 10.98 13.43 -6.21
N TRP A 24 12.16 12.83 -6.07
CA TRP A 24 13.07 12.58 -7.18
C TRP A 24 12.68 11.33 -7.96
N SER A 25 12.75 11.44 -9.28
CA SER A 25 12.60 10.30 -10.18
C SER A 25 13.79 9.36 -10.06
N GLU A 26 13.53 8.07 -9.93
CA GLU A 26 14.55 7.05 -10.08
C GLU A 26 15.00 6.96 -11.55
N PRO A 27 16.29 6.69 -11.82
CA PRO A 27 16.76 6.44 -13.17
C PRO A 27 15.96 5.30 -13.81
N SER A 28 15.29 5.60 -14.92
CA SER A 28 14.43 4.67 -15.65
C SER A 28 14.73 4.69 -17.15
N TYR A 29 14.45 3.55 -17.80
CA TYR A 29 14.57 3.40 -19.24
C TYR A 29 13.61 4.34 -19.96
N SER A 30 14.08 5.03 -21.00
CA SER A 30 13.27 5.97 -21.78
C SER A 30 13.94 6.21 -23.14
N TYR A 31 13.15 6.69 -24.10
CA TYR A 31 13.61 7.02 -25.45
C TYR A 31 14.04 8.47 -25.53
N TYR A 32 15.16 8.73 -26.21
CA TYR A 32 15.68 10.07 -26.51
C TYR A 32 16.33 10.05 -27.90
N PHE A 33 16.52 11.23 -28.50
CA PHE A 33 17.10 11.34 -29.84
C PHE A 33 18.58 10.89 -29.85
N ARG A 34 18.96 10.13 -30.89
CA ARG A 34 20.36 9.70 -31.09
C ARG A 34 21.28 10.92 -31.13
N GLY A 35 22.37 10.88 -30.38
CA GLY A 35 23.33 11.99 -30.26
C GLY A 35 23.01 13.01 -29.17
N GLN A 36 21.89 12.88 -28.46
CA GLN A 36 21.59 13.72 -27.29
C GLN A 36 21.84 12.97 -25.99
N GLN A 37 22.16 13.67 -24.90
CA GLN A 37 22.22 13.07 -23.57
C GLN A 37 20.90 13.35 -22.84
N LYS A 38 20.22 12.29 -22.38
CA LYS A 38 19.04 12.44 -21.52
C LYS A 38 19.43 13.17 -20.23
N ARG A 39 18.66 14.19 -19.86
CA ARG A 39 18.74 14.90 -18.58
C ARG A 39 17.36 14.88 -17.93
N LEU A 40 17.32 14.57 -16.65
CA LEU A 40 16.14 14.73 -15.80
C LEU A 40 16.52 15.74 -14.74
N GLU A 41 15.95 16.94 -14.85
CA GLU A 41 16.15 17.99 -13.86
C GLU A 41 15.55 17.52 -12.54
N GLN A 42 16.32 17.62 -11.45
CA GLN A 42 15.87 17.29 -10.11
C GLN A 42 15.78 18.56 -9.27
N SER A 43 14.81 18.59 -8.37
CA SER A 43 14.70 19.68 -7.40
C SER A 43 15.92 19.69 -6.48
N LYS A 44 16.31 20.88 -5.99
CA LYS A 44 17.49 21.05 -5.12
C LYS A 44 17.39 20.28 -3.79
N ARG A 45 16.18 19.92 -3.38
CA ARG A 45 15.90 19.19 -2.13
C ARG A 45 15.32 17.83 -2.48
N ARG A 46 15.83 16.78 -1.83
CA ARG A 46 15.29 15.41 -1.98
C ARG A 46 13.86 15.25 -1.45
N GLY A 47 13.43 16.16 -0.56
CA GLY A 47 12.14 16.07 0.14
C GLY A 47 12.10 14.92 1.14
N ARG A 48 10.97 14.79 1.84
CA ARG A 48 10.66 13.65 2.69
C ARG A 48 10.06 12.53 1.85
N ARG A 49 10.33 11.28 2.25
CA ARG A 49 9.70 10.10 1.66
C ARG A 49 8.20 10.11 1.97
N LEU A 50 7.37 9.90 0.97
CA LEU A 50 5.96 9.57 1.16
C LEU A 50 5.83 8.06 1.23
N SER A 51 5.27 7.52 2.30
CA SER A 51 4.98 6.09 2.40
C SER A 51 3.49 5.81 2.23
N ILE A 52 3.19 4.68 1.59
CA ILE A 52 1.85 4.13 1.45
C ILE A 52 1.80 2.81 2.22
N ILE A 53 0.69 2.59 2.92
CA ILE A 53 0.28 1.27 3.40
C ILE A 53 -1.00 0.93 2.65
N GLY A 54 -1.07 -0.27 2.08
CA GLY A 54 -2.21 -0.68 1.24
C GLY A 54 -2.69 -2.08 1.55
N PHE A 55 -3.99 -2.30 1.37
CA PHE A 55 -4.63 -3.60 1.30
C PHE A 55 -5.20 -3.79 -0.09
N LEU A 56 -4.63 -4.72 -0.85
CA LEU A 56 -5.11 -5.11 -2.16
C LEU A 56 -5.98 -6.35 -2.04
N GLN A 57 -7.23 -6.25 -2.48
CA GLN A 57 -8.08 -7.39 -2.80
C GLN A 57 -8.10 -7.53 -4.33
N PRO A 58 -7.43 -8.54 -4.90
CA PRO A 58 -7.29 -8.65 -6.35
C PRO A 58 -8.63 -8.52 -7.08
N LEU A 59 -8.68 -7.65 -8.09
CA LEU A 59 -9.85 -7.36 -8.93
C LEU A 59 -11.08 -6.77 -8.23
N ILE A 60 -11.01 -6.45 -6.93
CA ILE A 60 -12.17 -5.99 -6.15
C ILE A 60 -11.93 -4.60 -5.56
N SER A 61 -10.88 -4.47 -4.74
CA SER A 61 -10.64 -3.22 -4.01
C SER A 61 -9.17 -3.00 -3.67
N PHE A 62 -8.82 -1.73 -3.51
CA PHE A 62 -7.55 -1.30 -2.99
C PHE A 62 -7.74 -0.18 -1.97
N VAL A 63 -7.57 -0.52 -0.69
CA VAL A 63 -7.72 0.40 0.44
C VAL A 63 -6.33 0.84 0.87
N TYR A 64 -6.06 2.15 0.92
CA TYR A 64 -4.71 2.63 1.20
C TYR A 64 -4.68 3.87 2.08
N GLY A 65 -3.57 4.05 2.80
CA GLY A 65 -3.28 5.24 3.58
C GLY A 65 -1.92 5.82 3.20
N LEU A 66 -1.80 7.15 3.24
CA LEU A 66 -0.56 7.87 2.94
C LEU A 66 0.00 8.56 4.19
N VAL A 67 1.30 8.42 4.42
CA VAL A 67 2.03 9.02 5.54
C VAL A 67 3.30 9.69 5.04
N ILE A 68 3.57 10.92 5.50
CA ILE A 68 4.87 11.56 5.25
C ILE A 68 5.89 11.00 6.25
N GLY A 69 6.96 10.40 5.75
CA GLY A 69 7.94 9.63 6.53
C GLY A 69 7.66 8.13 6.44
N GLY A 70 8.03 7.39 7.49
CA GLY A 70 7.77 5.95 7.58
C GLY A 70 6.36 5.64 8.10
N VAL A 71 5.83 4.48 7.72
CA VAL A 71 4.58 3.97 8.29
C VAL A 71 4.80 3.67 9.76
N SER A 72 3.97 4.27 10.60
CA SER A 72 4.03 4.10 12.05
C SER A 72 3.16 2.91 12.49
N ARG A 73 3.48 2.34 13.66
CA ARG A 73 2.62 1.34 14.29
C ARG A 73 1.18 1.82 14.47
N LYS A 74 0.99 3.11 14.81
CA LYS A 74 -0.35 3.70 14.97
C LYS A 74 -1.13 3.67 13.65
N SER A 75 -0.46 4.01 12.54
CA SER A 75 -1.05 3.97 11.20
C SER A 75 -1.42 2.53 10.81
N TYR A 76 -0.54 1.56 11.05
CA TYR A 76 -0.83 0.15 10.84
C TYR A 76 -2.05 -0.32 11.66
N ILE A 77 -2.09 -0.05 12.97
CA ILE A 77 -3.20 -0.44 13.84
C ILE A 77 -4.50 0.19 13.35
N GLN A 78 -4.49 1.48 13.00
CA GLN A 78 -5.68 2.16 12.49
C GLN A 78 -6.20 1.51 11.19
N MET A 79 -5.30 1.13 10.27
CA MET A 79 -5.66 0.43 9.05
C MET A 79 -6.28 -0.95 9.35
N MET A 80 -5.67 -1.73 10.25
CA MET A 80 -6.19 -3.05 10.66
C MET A 80 -7.54 -2.96 11.38
N GLU A 81 -7.74 -1.96 12.24
CA GLU A 81 -9.01 -1.74 12.95
C GLU A 81 -10.17 -1.43 11.99
N ILE A 82 -9.90 -0.66 10.92
CA ILE A 82 -10.90 -0.38 9.87
C ILE A 82 -11.28 -1.68 9.17
N GLU A 83 -10.29 -2.48 8.78
CA GLU A 83 -10.52 -3.77 8.12
C GLU A 83 -11.25 -4.77 9.03
N ALA A 84 -10.92 -4.82 10.33
CA ALA A 84 -11.60 -5.66 11.31
C ALA A 84 -13.06 -5.22 11.51
N LEU A 85 -13.32 -3.92 11.59
CA LEU A 85 -14.66 -3.38 11.71
C LEU A 85 -15.52 -3.68 10.48
N GLU A 86 -14.94 -3.63 9.28
CA GLU A 86 -15.62 -4.03 8.05
C GLU A 86 -15.90 -5.54 7.98
N ALA A 87 -14.94 -6.38 8.39
CA ALA A 87 -15.14 -7.83 8.50
C ALA A 87 -16.31 -8.15 9.43
N GLN A 88 -16.33 -7.52 10.62
CA GLN A 88 -17.40 -7.69 11.59
C GLN A 88 -18.77 -7.24 11.06
N LYS A 89 -18.83 -6.09 10.38
CA LYS A 89 -20.08 -5.56 9.80
C LYS A 89 -20.61 -6.41 8.65
N SER A 90 -19.72 -6.93 7.81
CA SER A 90 -20.10 -7.78 6.69
C SER A 90 -20.43 -9.21 7.12
N GLY A 91 -19.97 -9.64 8.29
CA GLY A 91 -20.08 -11.01 8.78
C GLY A 91 -19.24 -12.01 7.96
N ARG A 92 -18.33 -11.52 7.10
CA ARG A 92 -17.46 -12.35 6.28
C ARG A 92 -16.09 -12.46 6.91
N VAL A 93 -15.54 -13.68 6.86
CA VAL A 93 -14.17 -13.94 7.28
C VAL A 93 -13.21 -13.21 6.34
N ARG A 94 -12.35 -12.37 6.91
CA ARG A 94 -11.31 -11.63 6.18
C ARG A 94 -9.95 -12.16 6.57
N VAL A 95 -9.12 -12.46 5.57
CA VAL A 95 -7.74 -12.90 5.78
C VAL A 95 -6.81 -11.87 5.17
N ILE A 96 -5.93 -11.31 5.99
CA ILE A 96 -4.90 -10.37 5.56
C ILE A 96 -3.57 -11.10 5.47
N VAL A 97 -3.05 -11.20 4.25
CA VAL A 97 -1.73 -11.74 3.94
C VAL A 97 -0.70 -10.63 4.08
N GLN A 98 0.36 -10.85 4.85
CA GLN A 98 1.43 -9.86 5.03
C GLN A 98 2.79 -10.52 5.27
N ASP A 99 3.85 -9.70 5.15
CA ASP A 99 5.22 -10.13 5.41
C ASP A 99 5.53 -10.18 6.93
N ASN A 100 6.78 -10.51 7.26
CA ASN A 100 7.25 -10.60 8.64
C ASN A 100 7.88 -9.30 9.16
N GLY A 101 7.43 -8.14 8.69
CA GLY A 101 7.89 -6.83 9.13
C GLY A 101 7.93 -6.71 10.66
N PRO A 102 8.95 -6.03 11.25
CA PRO A 102 9.07 -5.90 12.70
C PRO A 102 7.85 -5.26 13.37
N ILE A 103 7.14 -4.39 12.66
CA ILE A 103 5.89 -3.79 13.14
C ILE A 103 4.82 -4.89 13.27
N HIS A 104 4.63 -5.73 12.25
CA HIS A 104 3.55 -6.73 12.18
C HIS A 104 3.59 -7.78 13.29
N ARG A 105 4.78 -8.00 13.87
CA ARG A 105 5.01 -8.99 14.94
C ARG A 105 5.32 -8.36 16.30
N CYS A 106 5.18 -7.06 16.50
CA CYS A 106 5.47 -6.46 17.81
C CYS A 106 4.45 -6.92 18.87
N LYS A 107 4.86 -6.91 20.15
CA LYS A 107 4.01 -7.38 21.27
C LYS A 107 2.65 -6.68 21.34
N GLU A 108 2.62 -5.37 21.08
CA GLU A 108 1.40 -4.56 21.08
C GLU A 108 0.41 -5.02 20.01
N ILE A 109 0.90 -5.37 18.80
CA ILE A 109 0.06 -5.89 17.72
C ILE A 109 -0.40 -7.32 18.02
N GLN A 110 0.46 -8.15 18.60
CA GLN A 110 0.08 -9.52 19.00
C GLN A 110 -1.07 -9.53 20.01
N GLN A 111 -1.11 -8.54 20.93
CA GLN A 111 -2.20 -8.38 21.89
C GLN A 111 -3.55 -8.05 21.23
N LEU A 112 -3.53 -7.51 20.00
CA LEU A 112 -4.74 -7.18 19.24
C LEU A 112 -5.25 -8.34 18.37
N TRP A 113 -4.47 -9.41 18.19
CA TRP A 113 -4.85 -10.53 17.32
C TRP A 113 -6.16 -11.18 17.76
N SER A 114 -6.31 -11.52 19.04
CA SER A 114 -7.55 -12.13 19.56
C SER A 114 -8.76 -11.23 19.30
N LYS A 115 -8.60 -9.92 19.48
CA LYS A 115 -9.68 -8.95 19.20
C LYS A 115 -10.06 -8.98 17.72
N TRP A 116 -9.08 -8.98 16.81
CA TRP A 116 -9.34 -8.99 15.38
C TRP A 116 -9.94 -10.32 14.91
N GLU A 117 -9.49 -11.45 15.48
CA GLU A 117 -10.05 -12.78 15.21
C GLU A 117 -11.52 -12.86 15.64
N ASP A 118 -11.88 -12.31 16.81
CA ASP A 118 -13.28 -12.20 17.28
C ASP A 118 -14.14 -11.32 16.35
N MET A 119 -13.53 -10.39 15.62
CA MET A 119 -14.17 -9.55 14.61
C MET A 119 -14.20 -10.21 13.22
N GLY A 120 -13.69 -11.44 13.08
CA GLY A 120 -13.65 -12.17 11.81
C GLY A 120 -12.46 -11.83 10.92
N LEU A 121 -11.42 -11.15 11.44
CA LEU A 121 -10.19 -10.82 10.74
C LEU A 121 -9.05 -11.72 11.21
N TYR A 122 -8.44 -12.44 10.27
CA TYR A 122 -7.31 -13.32 10.49
C TYR A 122 -6.08 -12.82 9.75
N ILE A 123 -4.90 -13.06 10.33
CA ILE A 123 -3.63 -12.66 9.75
C ILE A 123 -2.91 -13.90 9.25
N PHE A 124 -2.45 -13.85 8.00
CA PHE A 124 -1.61 -14.88 7.40
C PHE A 124 -0.23 -14.30 7.08
N PHE A 125 0.81 -14.88 7.67
CA PHE A 125 2.19 -14.47 7.42
C PHE A 125 2.82 -15.26 6.28
N LEU A 126 3.35 -14.57 5.28
CA LEU A 126 4.16 -15.19 4.23
C LEU A 126 5.48 -15.73 4.80
N PRO A 127 6.09 -16.75 4.18
CA PRO A 127 7.47 -17.13 4.51
C PRO A 127 8.43 -15.96 4.29
N LYS A 128 9.56 -15.97 5.00
CA LYS A 128 10.57 -14.91 4.86
C LYS A 128 11.12 -14.89 3.43
N TYR A 129 11.33 -13.68 2.91
CA TYR A 129 11.90 -13.43 1.57
C TYR A 129 11.05 -13.94 0.40
N CYS A 130 9.72 -14.01 0.57
CA CYS A 130 8.78 -14.43 -0.47
C CYS A 130 7.89 -13.27 -0.94
N SER A 131 8.47 -12.10 -1.22
CA SER A 131 7.71 -10.93 -1.72
C SER A 131 6.99 -11.20 -3.04
N GLU A 132 7.53 -12.09 -3.88
CA GLU A 132 6.88 -12.53 -5.14
C GLU A 132 5.51 -13.19 -4.92
N MET A 133 5.23 -13.69 -3.72
CA MET A 133 3.92 -14.26 -3.35
C MET A 133 2.91 -13.19 -2.93
N ASN A 134 3.30 -11.91 -2.87
CA ASN A 134 2.45 -10.81 -2.47
C ASN A 134 2.04 -9.97 -3.70
N PRO A 135 0.83 -10.16 -4.28
CA PRO A 135 0.43 -9.49 -5.52
C PRO A 135 0.47 -7.96 -5.46
N ILE A 136 0.37 -7.37 -4.26
CA ILE A 136 0.46 -5.92 -4.07
C ILE A 136 1.84 -5.35 -4.47
N GLU A 137 2.90 -6.17 -4.43
CA GLU A 137 4.24 -5.77 -4.88
C GLU A 137 4.24 -5.42 -6.38
N LEU A 138 3.45 -6.13 -7.18
CA LEU A 138 3.28 -5.82 -8.59
C LEU A 138 2.53 -4.48 -8.78
N GLU A 139 1.54 -4.19 -7.95
CA GLU A 139 0.87 -2.88 -7.96
C GLU A 139 1.82 -1.74 -7.62
N TRP A 140 2.75 -1.94 -6.68
CA TRP A 140 3.82 -0.97 -6.42
C TRP A 140 4.75 -0.76 -7.61
N GLN A 141 5.09 -1.83 -8.32
CA GLN A 141 5.91 -1.73 -9.53
C GLN A 141 5.19 -0.93 -10.60
N HIS A 142 3.90 -1.20 -10.86
CA HIS A 142 3.10 -0.45 -11.82
C HIS A 142 2.96 1.01 -11.43
N LEU A 143 2.66 1.30 -10.16
CA LEU A 143 2.54 2.67 -9.69
C LEU A 143 3.85 3.46 -9.89
N LYS A 144 5.01 2.83 -9.62
CA LYS A 144 6.32 3.49 -9.80
C LYS A 144 6.73 3.62 -11.26
N LYS A 145 6.55 2.57 -12.07
CA LYS A 145 7.05 2.50 -13.45
C LYS A 145 6.12 3.10 -14.48
N ASP A 146 4.81 2.95 -14.29
CA ASP A 146 3.83 3.36 -15.29
C ASP A 146 3.28 4.75 -14.96
N GLU A 147 2.99 5.01 -13.68
CA GLU A 147 2.32 6.25 -13.28
C GLU A 147 3.29 7.38 -12.88
N LEU A 148 4.41 7.04 -12.22
CA LEU A 148 5.33 8.02 -11.62
C LEU A 148 6.68 8.14 -12.34
N ALA A 149 7.01 7.23 -13.26
CA ALA A 149 8.32 7.23 -13.90
C ALA A 149 8.59 8.51 -14.70
N SER A 150 9.84 8.95 -14.68
CA SER A 150 10.31 10.17 -15.36
C SER A 150 9.64 11.47 -14.89
N LYS A 151 8.89 11.45 -13.79
CA LYS A 151 8.35 12.64 -13.13
C LYS A 151 9.21 13.02 -11.93
N THR A 152 9.30 14.32 -11.67
CA THR A 152 9.89 14.91 -10.47
C THR A 152 8.87 15.83 -9.83
N PHE A 153 8.87 15.88 -8.51
CA PHE A 153 7.91 16.63 -7.72
C PHE A 153 8.62 17.73 -6.94
N GLU A 154 7.99 18.90 -6.82
CA GLU A 154 8.58 20.04 -6.13
C GLU A 154 8.55 19.84 -4.61
N ASP A 155 7.44 19.29 -4.10
CA ASP A 155 7.22 19.04 -2.69
C ASP A 155 6.43 17.73 -2.43
N GLU A 156 6.22 17.42 -1.15
CA GLU A 156 5.51 16.22 -0.72
C GLU A 156 4.01 16.23 -1.08
N LEU A 157 3.41 17.42 -1.26
CA LEU A 157 2.01 17.55 -1.61
C LEU A 157 1.79 17.17 -3.07
N ASP A 158 2.64 17.67 -3.98
CA ASP A 158 2.67 17.29 -5.39
C ASP A 158 2.90 15.78 -5.56
N LEU A 159 3.86 15.23 -4.81
CA LEU A 159 4.10 13.79 -4.79
C LEU A 159 2.86 13.00 -4.32
N ALA A 160 2.18 13.48 -3.27
CA ALA A 160 0.98 12.83 -2.76
C ALA A 160 -0.16 12.86 -3.78
N TYR A 161 -0.39 13.98 -4.46
CA TYR A 161 -1.39 14.05 -5.53
C TYR A 161 -1.07 13.11 -6.69
N ALA A 162 0.20 13.06 -7.11
CA ALA A 162 0.61 12.14 -8.17
C ALA A 162 0.40 10.67 -7.78
N VAL A 163 0.71 10.29 -6.54
CA VAL A 163 0.45 8.94 -6.02
C VAL A 163 -1.05 8.64 -5.98
N ILE A 164 -1.89 9.58 -5.51
CA ILE A 164 -3.35 9.41 -5.46
C ILE A 164 -3.92 9.21 -6.87
N ASN A 165 -3.51 10.07 -7.82
CA ASN A 165 -3.95 9.98 -9.21
C ASN A 165 -3.48 8.67 -9.87
N GLY A 166 -2.25 8.24 -9.59
CA GLY A 166 -1.73 6.97 -10.08
C GLY A 166 -2.52 5.78 -9.54
N VAL A 167 -2.86 5.78 -8.25
CA VAL A 167 -3.71 4.74 -7.66
C VAL A 167 -5.09 4.72 -8.30
N GLN A 168 -5.70 5.88 -8.52
CA GLN A 168 -7.01 5.97 -9.17
C GLN A 168 -6.96 5.46 -10.62
N THR A 169 -5.95 5.87 -11.39
CA THR A 169 -5.73 5.41 -12.78
C THR A 169 -5.58 3.89 -12.85
N ARG A 170 -4.86 3.31 -11.89
CA ARG A 170 -4.70 1.86 -11.74
C ARG A 170 -6.02 1.16 -11.39
N GLY A 171 -6.82 1.73 -10.48
CA GLY A 171 -8.16 1.24 -10.14
C GLY A 171 -9.09 1.22 -11.35
N GLU A 172 -9.11 2.30 -12.13
CA GLU A 172 -9.88 2.40 -13.37
C GLU A 172 -9.42 1.37 -14.41
N LYS A 173 -8.10 1.21 -14.61
CA LYS A 173 -7.53 0.24 -15.56
C LYS A 173 -7.74 -1.22 -15.13
N GLY A 174 -7.66 -1.50 -13.83
CA GLY A 174 -7.84 -2.83 -13.24
C GLY A 174 -9.28 -3.17 -12.89
N ASN A 175 -10.22 -2.24 -13.11
CA ASN A 175 -11.63 -2.36 -12.78
C ASN A 175 -11.90 -2.75 -11.31
N TYR A 176 -11.15 -2.13 -10.39
CA TYR A 176 -11.32 -2.30 -8.94
C TYR A 176 -11.50 -0.95 -8.25
N SER A 177 -12.21 -0.98 -7.13
CA SER A 177 -12.48 0.24 -6.34
C SER A 177 -11.25 0.69 -5.56
N THR A 178 -11.04 2.00 -5.42
CA THR A 178 -9.95 2.55 -4.60
C THR A 178 -10.50 3.39 -3.47
N GLN A 179 -10.02 3.17 -2.25
CA GLN A 179 -10.44 3.93 -1.07
C GLN A 179 -9.23 4.44 -0.30
N ARG A 180 -9.19 5.76 -0.08
CA ARG A 180 -8.15 6.39 0.71
C ARG A 180 -8.59 6.58 2.16
N VAL A 181 -7.83 6.01 3.09
CA VAL A 181 -7.94 6.27 4.53
C VAL A 181 -7.09 7.48 4.89
N LYS A 182 -7.70 8.43 5.60
CA LYS A 182 -6.99 9.59 6.15
C LYS A 182 -6.57 9.27 7.59
N PHE A 183 -5.28 9.33 7.86
CA PHE A 183 -4.78 9.29 9.23
C PHE A 183 -5.05 10.65 9.89
N ASN A 184 -5.74 10.64 11.02
CA ASN A 184 -5.95 11.89 11.76
C ASN A 184 -4.61 12.34 12.32
N SER A 185 -4.21 13.56 12.00
CA SER A 185 -3.14 14.24 12.71
C SER A 185 -3.67 14.61 14.09
N ASN A 186 -3.75 13.65 15.01
CA ASN A 186 -3.79 14.02 16.42
C ASN A 186 -2.40 14.58 16.72
N SER A 187 -2.31 15.91 16.70
CA SER A 187 -1.21 16.67 17.26
C SER A 187 -0.92 16.12 18.65
N SER A 188 0.15 15.34 18.76
CA SER A 188 0.81 15.13 20.04
C SER A 188 1.38 16.49 20.46
N ALA A 189 0.62 17.21 21.28
CA ALA A 189 1.15 18.11 22.28
C ALA A 189 1.56 17.28 23.51
#